data_AF-A0A1E7LC83-F1
#
_entry.id   AF-A0A1E7LC83-F1
#
_cell.length_a   1.000
_cell.length_b   1.000
_cell.length_c   1.000
_cell.angle_alpha   90.00
_cell.angle_beta   90.00
_cell.angle_gamma   90.00
#
_symmetry.space_group_name_H-M   'P 1'
#
loop_
_entity.id
_entity.type
_entity.pdbx_description
1 polymer ?
#
loop_
_entity_poly.entity_id
_entity_poly.type
_entity_poly.pdbx_seq_one_letter_code
_entity_poly.pdbx_strand_id
1 'polypeptide(L)'
;MLDIEADLPLTPQDERETTRLLALAESIPVDPADLDEDVHDAAARYASDECNDSAAVDNDEAADECYDEAGHQAAKINNGGLSSQVPYLVAQYGATRTEKIIRDTRPTPARPTTR
;
A
#
# COMPACT_ATOMS: atom_id res chain seq x y z
N MET A 1 -9.24 4.58 -16.36
CA MET A 1 -8.54 5.33 -15.29
C MET A 1 -8.54 4.40 -14.11
N LEU A 2 -7.35 3.93 -13.69
CA LEU A 2 -7.22 3.07 -12.52
C LEU A 2 -7.71 3.85 -11.30
N ASP A 3 -8.56 3.26 -10.48
CA ASP A 3 -9.00 3.86 -9.21
C ASP A 3 -8.79 2.82 -8.11
N ILE A 4 -7.53 2.68 -7.69
CA ILE A 4 -7.10 1.57 -6.84
C ILE A 4 -7.74 1.66 -5.44
N GLU A 5 -8.17 2.86 -5.02
CA GLU A 5 -8.95 3.06 -3.78
C GLU A 5 -10.43 2.68 -3.95
N ALA A 6 -11.04 2.93 -5.12
CA ALA A 6 -12.45 2.61 -5.36
C ALA A 6 -12.70 1.12 -5.68
N ASP A 7 -11.72 0.44 -6.26
CA ASP A 7 -11.87 -0.94 -6.74
C ASP A 7 -11.70 -2.01 -5.64
N LEU A 8 -11.31 -1.62 -4.43
CA LEU A 8 -11.10 -2.55 -3.31
C LEU A 8 -11.91 -2.19 -2.07
N PRO A 9 -13.25 -2.30 -2.12
CA PRO A 9 -14.07 -2.14 -0.94
C PRO A 9 -13.72 -3.21 0.10
N LEU A 10 -13.32 -2.77 1.29
CA LEU A 10 -13.04 -3.66 2.40
C LEU A 10 -14.31 -4.42 2.81
N THR A 11 -14.17 -5.71 3.11
CA THR A 11 -15.27 -6.44 3.73
C THR A 11 -15.49 -5.92 5.17
N PRO A 12 -16.68 -6.13 5.77
CA PRO A 12 -16.90 -5.76 7.18
C PRO A 12 -15.95 -6.44 8.16
N GLN A 13 -15.36 -7.58 7.77
CA GLN A 13 -14.31 -8.24 8.54
C GLN A 13 -12.98 -7.49 8.40
N ASP A 14 -12.62 -7.10 7.18
CA ASP A 14 -11.39 -6.36 6.91
C ASP A 14 -11.42 -4.95 7.50
N GLU A 15 -12.57 -4.28 7.57
CA GLU A 15 -12.72 -3.00 8.26
C GLU A 15 -12.39 -3.11 9.77
N ARG A 16 -12.85 -4.19 10.41
CA ARG A 16 -12.55 -4.47 11.83
C ARG A 16 -11.08 -4.77 12.04
N GLU A 17 -10.50 -5.59 11.16
CA GLU A 17 -9.08 -5.90 11.21
C GLU A 17 -8.22 -4.67 10.92
N THR A 18 -8.61 -3.83 9.95
CA THR A 18 -7.96 -2.55 9.66
C THR A 18 -7.92 -1.66 10.89
N THR A 19 -9.04 -1.56 11.62
CA THR A 19 -9.10 -0.82 12.88
C THR A 19 -8.13 -1.38 13.92
N ARG A 20 -8.05 -2.72 14.05
CA ARG A 20 -7.09 -3.38 14.95
C ARG A 20 -5.64 -3.13 14.54
N LEU A 21 -5.35 -3.14 13.24
CA LEU A 21 -4.01 -2.97 12.68
C LEU A 21 -3.53 -1.53 12.75
N LEU A 22 -4.42 -0.55 12.60
CA LEU A 22 -4.11 0.85 12.87
C LEU A 22 -3.71 1.04 14.34
N ALA A 23 -4.50 0.50 15.28
CA ALA A 23 -4.16 0.56 16.70
C ALA A 23 -2.83 -0.18 17.01
N LEU A 24 -2.55 -1.29 16.30
CA LEU A 24 -1.25 -1.96 16.39
C LEU A 24 -0.13 -1.03 15.91
N ALA A 25 -0.24 -0.48 14.71
CA ALA A 25 0.77 0.40 14.11
C ALA A 25 1.01 1.66 14.95
N GLU A 26 0.00 2.20 15.62
CA GLU A 26 0.15 3.32 16.57
C GLU A 26 0.83 2.89 17.89
N SER A 27 0.69 1.62 18.29
CA SER A 27 1.27 1.10 19.53
C SER A 27 2.76 0.75 19.42
N ILE A 28 3.28 0.66 18.19
CA ILE A 28 4.70 0.46 17.90
C ILE A 28 5.24 1.69 17.17
N PRO A 29 6.52 2.05 17.32
CA PRO A 29 7.08 3.25 16.69
C PRO A 29 7.37 3.01 15.20
N VAL A 30 6.35 2.69 14.40
CA VAL A 30 6.44 2.57 12.94
C VAL A 30 6.39 3.96 12.33
N ASP A 31 7.40 4.29 11.51
CA ASP A 31 7.33 5.47 10.66
C ASP A 31 6.45 5.13 9.45
N PRO A 32 5.44 5.94 9.08
CA PRO A 32 4.69 5.72 7.84
C PRO A 32 5.58 5.53 6.62
N ALA A 33 6.75 6.18 6.56
CA ALA A 33 7.71 6.02 5.48
C ALA A 33 8.33 4.61 5.41
N ASP A 34 8.31 3.87 6.52
CA ASP A 34 8.77 2.48 6.54
C ASP A 34 7.80 1.55 5.76
N LEU A 35 6.54 1.98 5.51
CA LEU A 35 5.55 1.24 4.72
C LEU A 35 5.50 1.66 3.23
N ASP A 36 6.25 2.69 2.84
CA ASP A 36 6.15 3.26 1.49
C ASP A 36 6.48 2.23 0.39
N GLU A 37 7.49 1.39 0.64
CA GLU A 37 7.91 0.33 -0.28
C GLU A 37 6.81 -0.73 -0.46
N ASP A 38 6.20 -1.20 0.64
CA ASP A 38 5.11 -2.17 0.59
C ASP A 38 3.87 -1.63 -0.14
N VAL A 39 3.57 -0.33 0.01
CA VAL A 39 2.49 0.35 -0.71
C VAL A 39 2.82 0.48 -2.21
N HIS A 40 4.06 0.84 -2.55
CA HIS A 40 4.50 0.89 -3.94
C HIS A 40 4.46 -0.49 -4.61
N ASP A 41 4.93 -1.53 -3.92
CA ASP A 41 4.88 -2.91 -4.40
C ASP A 41 3.44 -3.39 -4.61
N ALA A 42 2.54 -3.04 -3.70
CA ALA A 42 1.12 -3.38 -3.82
C ALA A 42 0.47 -2.68 -5.02
N ALA A 43 0.78 -1.40 -5.23
CA ALA A 43 0.25 -0.64 -6.36
C ALA A 43 0.79 -1.13 -7.71
N ALA A 44 2.09 -1.42 -7.78
CA ALA A 44 2.70 -1.99 -8.98
C ALA A 44 2.12 -3.37 -9.30
N ARG A 45 1.87 -4.21 -8.29
CA ARG A 45 1.23 -5.51 -8.48
C ARG A 45 -0.21 -5.35 -8.99
N TYR A 46 -0.99 -4.46 -8.41
CA TYR A 46 -2.36 -4.18 -8.86
C TYR A 46 -2.37 -3.74 -10.33
N ALA A 47 -1.50 -2.79 -10.69
CA ALA A 47 -1.37 -2.33 -12.07
C ALA A 47 -0.99 -3.46 -13.03
N SER A 48 -0.05 -4.33 -12.62
CA SER A 48 0.33 -5.48 -13.41
C SER A 48 -0.84 -6.45 -13.63
N ASP A 49 -1.60 -6.76 -12.58
CA ASP A 49 -2.77 -7.64 -12.66
C ASP A 49 -3.85 -7.03 -13.58
N GLU A 50 -4.16 -5.74 -13.43
CA GLU A 50 -5.11 -5.01 -14.30
C GLU A 50 -4.64 -4.95 -15.77
N CYS A 51 -3.35 -4.68 -16.01
CA CYS A 51 -2.79 -4.66 -17.36
C CYS A 51 -2.89 -6.03 -18.03
N ASN A 52 -2.64 -7.11 -17.28
CA ASN A 52 -2.70 -8.48 -17.79
C ASN A 52 -4.13 -8.95 -18.08
N ASP A 53 -5.11 -8.52 -17.28
CA ASP A 53 -6.53 -8.84 -17.51
C ASP A 53 -7.15 -7.99 -18.62
N SER A 54 -6.65 -6.77 -18.84
CA SER A 54 -6.96 -6.01 -20.04
C SER A 54 -6.28 -6.66 -21.25
N ALA A 55 -6.96 -6.76 -22.39
CA ALA A 55 -6.38 -7.33 -23.62
C ALA A 55 -5.24 -6.47 -24.24
N ALA A 56 -4.60 -5.59 -23.46
CA ALA A 56 -3.53 -4.67 -23.83
C ALA A 56 -2.13 -5.33 -23.79
N VAL A 57 -2.05 -6.65 -23.81
CA VAL A 57 -0.82 -7.46 -23.66
C VAL A 57 0.26 -7.19 -24.73
N ASP A 58 -0.07 -6.44 -25.78
CA ASP A 58 0.83 -6.11 -26.90
C ASP A 58 1.12 -4.59 -27.03
N ASN A 59 0.74 -3.74 -26.06
CA ASN A 59 1.02 -2.30 -26.11
C ASN A 59 1.85 -1.82 -24.92
N ASP A 60 3.18 -1.79 -25.12
CA ASP A 60 4.16 -1.34 -24.13
C ASP A 60 3.88 0.08 -23.60
N GLU A 61 3.38 1.01 -24.43
CA GLU A 61 3.03 2.37 -23.98
C GLU A 61 1.85 2.36 -23.00
N ALA A 62 0.86 1.47 -23.19
CA ALA A 62 -0.29 1.37 -22.29
C ALA A 62 0.11 0.74 -20.94
N ALA A 63 1.09 -0.17 -20.93
CA ALA A 63 1.62 -0.74 -19.70
C ALA A 63 2.37 0.33 -18.89
N ASP A 64 3.21 1.14 -19.54
CA ASP A 64 3.95 2.24 -18.89
C ASP A 64 3.00 3.26 -18.26
N GLU A 65 1.94 3.68 -18.97
CA GLU A 65 0.93 4.60 -18.42
C GLU A 65 0.23 4.04 -17.17
N CYS A 66 -0.04 2.73 -17.13
CA CYS A 66 -0.62 2.08 -15.96
C CYS A 66 0.33 2.05 -14.76
N TYR A 67 1.62 1.78 -14.96
CA TYR A 67 2.62 1.82 -13.89
C TYR A 67 2.84 3.25 -13.37
N ASP A 68 2.85 4.25 -14.25
CA ASP A 68 2.99 5.65 -13.87
C ASP A 68 1.81 6.11 -13.00
N GLU A 69 0.58 5.79 -13.39
CA GLU A 69 -0.62 6.09 -12.60
C GLU A 69 -0.61 5.35 -11.26
N ALA A 70 -0.20 4.08 -11.24
CA ALA A 70 -0.07 3.33 -10.00
C ALA A 70 0.95 3.94 -9.04
N GLY A 71 2.09 4.42 -9.58
CA GLY A 71 3.07 5.18 -8.80
C GLY A 71 2.49 6.47 -8.22
N HIS A 72 1.66 7.19 -8.99
CA HIS A 72 0.99 8.41 -8.52
C HIS A 72 -0.01 8.12 -7.40
N GLN A 73 -0.73 7.00 -7.48
CA GLN A 73 -1.68 6.61 -6.44
C GLN A 73 -0.98 6.09 -5.18
N ALA A 74 0.08 5.29 -5.31
CA ALA A 74 0.92 4.89 -4.20
C ALA A 74 1.45 6.11 -3.42
N ALA A 75 1.91 7.14 -4.15
CA ALA A 75 2.36 8.38 -3.53
C ALA A 75 1.22 9.12 -2.78
N LYS A 76 -0.01 9.12 -3.30
CA LYS A 76 -1.17 9.69 -2.59
C LYS A 76 -1.46 8.93 -1.30
N ILE A 77 -1.45 7.59 -1.36
CA ILE A 77 -1.67 6.71 -0.21
C ILE A 77 -0.59 6.94 0.86
N ASN A 78 0.68 7.01 0.47
CA ASN A 78 1.80 7.28 1.40
C ASN A 78 1.68 8.67 2.06
N ASN A 79 1.28 9.69 1.31
CA ASN A 79 1.03 11.03 1.86
C ASN A 79 -0.17 11.08 2.83
N GLY A 80 -1.06 10.09 2.81
CA GLY A 80 -2.15 9.92 3.76
C GLY A 80 -1.74 9.25 5.08
N GLY A 81 -0.49 8.78 5.20
CA GLY A 81 0.05 8.11 6.37
C GLY A 81 -0.64 6.78 6.69
N LEU A 82 -0.46 6.28 7.92
CA LEU A 82 -0.97 4.96 8.34
C LEU A 82 -2.47 4.79 8.10
N SER A 83 -3.25 5.87 8.25
CA SER A 83 -4.71 5.86 8.01
C SER A 83 -5.11 5.55 6.57
N SER A 84 -4.23 5.77 5.60
CA SER A 84 -4.44 5.43 4.19
C SER A 84 -3.67 4.16 3.79
N GLN A 85 -2.44 4.01 4.28
CA GLN A 85 -1.58 2.87 3.97
C GLN A 85 -2.14 1.54 4.50
N VAL A 86 -2.61 1.50 5.76
CA VAL A 86 -3.06 0.25 6.39
C VAL A 86 -4.33 -0.31 5.72
N PRO A 87 -5.42 0.46 5.50
CA PRO A 87 -6.58 -0.04 4.78
C PRO A 87 -6.20 -0.56 3.38
N TYR A 88 -5.35 0.17 2.67
CA TYR A 88 -4.90 -0.20 1.34
C TYR A 88 -4.16 -1.56 1.33
N LEU A 89 -3.18 -1.72 2.23
CA LEU A 89 -2.45 -2.99 2.36
C LEU A 89 -3.37 -4.14 2.78
N VAL A 90 -4.34 -3.91 3.66
CA VAL A 90 -5.35 -4.92 4.01
C VAL A 90 -6.16 -5.32 2.79
N ALA A 91 -6.56 -4.37 1.95
CA ALA A 91 -7.34 -4.66 0.75
C ALA A 91 -6.55 -5.48 -0.27
N GLN A 92 -5.24 -5.20 -0.42
CA GLN A 92 -4.36 -5.86 -1.39
C GLN A 92 -3.83 -7.22 -0.92
N TYR A 93 -3.51 -7.34 0.37
CA TYR A 93 -2.78 -8.48 0.91
C TYR A 93 -3.52 -9.27 1.99
N GLY A 94 -4.64 -8.73 2.48
CA GLY A 94 -5.38 -9.26 3.62
C GLY A 94 -4.72 -8.95 4.97
N ALA A 95 -5.55 -8.91 6.01
CA ALA A 95 -5.15 -8.50 7.35
C ALA A 95 -3.93 -9.24 7.93
N THR A 96 -3.82 -10.56 7.69
CA THR A 96 -2.70 -11.36 8.24
C THR A 96 -1.34 -10.93 7.67
N ARG A 97 -1.28 -10.65 6.37
CA ARG A 97 -0.03 -10.23 5.73
C ARG A 97 0.31 -8.79 6.11
N THR A 98 -0.68 -7.91 6.17
CA THR A 98 -0.50 -6.53 6.64
C THR A 98 0.00 -6.48 8.09
N GLU A 99 -0.53 -7.32 8.98
CA GLU A 99 -0.03 -7.42 10.36
C GLU A 99 1.46 -7.79 10.40
N LYS A 100 1.86 -8.72 9.53
CA LYS A 100 3.26 -9.13 9.45
C LYS A 100 4.14 -7.98 8.95
N ILE A 101 3.72 -7.27 7.91
CA ILE A 101 4.42 -6.09 7.37
C ILE A 101 4.62 -5.05 8.49
N ILE A 102 3.56 -4.70 9.22
CA ILE A 102 3.59 -3.74 10.34
C ILE A 102 4.53 -4.18 11.46
N ARG A 103 4.65 -5.48 11.73
CA ARG A 103 5.54 -6.00 12.78
C ARG A 103 6.99 -6.15 12.33
N ASP A 104 7.20 -6.42 11.05
CA ASP A 104 8.52 -6.61 10.45
C ASP A 104 9.17 -5.26 10.09
N THR A 105 8.37 -4.19 9.96
CA THR A 105 8.86 -2.82 9.85
C THR A 105 9.63 -2.49 11.12
N ARG A 106 10.96 -2.47 10.98
CA ARG A 106 11.86 -2.08 12.06
C ARG A 106 11.83 -0.56 12.12
N PRO A 107 11.71 0.05 13.31
CA PRO A 107 11.96 1.47 13.43
C PRO A 107 13.35 1.75 12.88
N THR A 108 13.42 2.53 11.80
CA THR A 108 14.68 3.00 11.25
C THR A 108 15.41 3.73 12.40
N PRO A 109 16.62 3.31 12.83
CA PRO A 109 17.30 3.99 13.92
C PRO A 109 17.48 5.45 13.53
N ALA A 110 16.94 6.35 14.35
CA ALA A 110 17.00 7.79 14.14
C ALA A 110 18.42 8.17 13.71
N ARG A 111 18.56 8.78 12.51
CA ARG A 111 19.86 9.23 12.01
C ARG A 111 20.52 10.06 13.12
N PRO A 112 21.77 9.76 13.50
CA PRO A 112 22.45 10.53 14.53
C PRO A 112 22.53 11.98 14.05
N THR A 113 21.88 12.88 14.78
CA THR A 113 21.98 14.31 14.55
C THR A 113 23.38 14.74 14.96
N THR A 114 24.27 14.90 13.98
CA THR A 114 25.59 15.49 14.19
C THR A 114 25.36 16.93 14.67
N ARG A 115 25.76 17.19 15.91
CA ARG A 115 25.70 18.51 16.55
C ARG A 115 26.95 19.33 16.22
#